data_AF-A0A703M9I5-F1
#
_entry.id   AF-A0A703M9I5-F1
#
_cell.length_a   1.000
_cell.length_b   1.000
_cell.length_c   1.000
_cell.angle_alpha   90.00
_cell.angle_beta   90.00
_cell.angle_gamma   90.00
#
_symmetry.space_group_name_H-M   'P 1'
#
loop_
_entity.id
_entity.type
_entity.pdbx_description
1 polymer ?
#
loop_
_entity_poly.entity_id
_entity_poly.type
_entity_poly.pdbx_seq_one_letter_code
_entity_poly.pdbx_strand_id
1 'polypeptide(L)'
;IIGGADGPTAIYLSGKLAPELLGAIAVAAYSYMALVPLIQPPIMKALTTETERKIRMVQLRTVSKREKILFPVVLLLLVALLLPDAAPLLGMFCFGNLMRESGVVERLSDTVQNGLINIVTIFLGLSVGAKLVADKFLQPQTLGILLLGVIAFGIGTAAGVLMAKLLNLCSKNKINPLIGSAGVSAVPMAARVSNKVGL
;
A
#
# COMPACT_ATOMS: atom_id res chain seq x y z
N ILE A 1 0.22 10.17 -5.31
CA ILE A 1 0.81 9.08 -4.48
C ILE A 1 -0.04 8.72 -3.26
N ILE A 2 -0.68 9.68 -2.58
CA ILE A 2 -1.58 9.41 -1.42
C ILE A 2 -2.58 8.28 -1.69
N GLY A 3 -3.25 8.27 -2.84
CA GLY A 3 -4.22 7.23 -3.20
C GLY A 3 -3.64 5.81 -3.36
N GLY A 4 -2.31 5.68 -3.45
CA GLY A 4 -1.64 4.39 -3.39
C GLY A 4 -1.62 3.78 -2.00
N ALA A 5 -1.85 4.58 -0.94
CA ALA A 5 -1.82 4.16 0.47
C ALA A 5 -0.47 3.60 0.94
N ASP A 6 0.63 4.13 0.41
CA ASP A 6 2.00 3.78 0.80
C ASP A 6 2.75 5.02 1.33
N GLY A 7 2.79 5.14 2.65
CA GLY A 7 3.39 6.28 3.37
C GLY A 7 4.88 6.49 3.07
N PRO A 8 5.75 5.47 3.22
CA PRO A 8 7.17 5.57 2.89
C PRO A 8 7.47 6.09 1.48
N THR A 9 6.77 5.56 0.46
CA THR A 9 6.95 6.02 -0.93
C THR A 9 6.38 7.41 -1.16
N ALA A 10 5.24 7.75 -0.55
CA ALA A 10 4.67 9.09 -0.60
C ALA A 10 5.62 10.16 -0.02
N ILE A 11 6.26 9.87 1.11
CA ILE A 11 7.25 10.75 1.74
C ILE A 11 8.50 10.86 0.84
N TYR A 12 9.01 9.74 0.34
CA TYR A 12 10.19 9.74 -0.54
C TYR A 12 9.98 10.59 -1.79
N LEU A 13 8.87 10.38 -2.50
CA LEU A 13 8.61 11.08 -3.75
C LEU A 13 8.27 12.56 -3.51
N SER A 14 7.52 12.85 -2.44
CA SER A 14 7.26 14.24 -2.04
C SER A 14 8.56 14.98 -1.70
N GLY A 15 9.49 14.33 -1.00
CA GLY A 15 10.80 14.91 -0.68
C GLY A 15 11.67 15.20 -1.91
N LYS A 16 11.39 14.58 -3.06
CA LYS A 16 12.07 14.85 -4.33
C LYS A 16 11.33 15.84 -5.22
N LEU A 17 10.00 15.80 -5.25
CA LEU A 17 9.18 16.56 -6.19
C LEU A 17 8.58 17.84 -5.61
N ALA A 18 8.13 17.81 -4.36
CA ALA A 18 7.48 18.93 -3.69
C ALA A 18 7.83 18.97 -2.18
N PRO A 19 9.09 19.27 -1.81
CA PRO A 19 9.56 19.23 -0.42
C PRO A 19 8.78 20.14 0.53
N GLU A 20 8.21 21.23 0.00
CA GLU A 20 7.38 22.19 0.71
C GLU A 20 5.98 21.65 1.07
N LEU A 21 5.47 20.66 0.34
CA LEU A 21 4.16 20.03 0.59
C LEU A 21 4.27 18.74 1.41
N LEU A 22 5.48 18.31 1.76
CA LEU A 22 5.76 17.04 2.44
C LEU A 22 4.98 16.87 3.74
N GLY A 23 4.88 17.91 4.56
CA GLY A 23 4.13 17.88 5.81
C GLY A 23 2.65 17.53 5.60
N ALA A 24 1.97 18.30 4.73
CA ALA A 24 0.56 18.07 4.43
C ALA A 24 0.30 16.72 3.77
N ILE A 25 1.16 16.29 2.83
CA ILE A 25 1.04 15.00 2.14
C ILE A 25 1.18 13.85 3.12
N ALA A 26 2.18 13.88 4.01
CA ALA A 26 2.42 12.81 4.96
C ALA A 26 1.29 12.69 6.00
N VAL A 27 0.81 13.82 6.54
CA VAL A 27 -0.32 13.85 7.47
C VAL A 27 -1.58 13.30 6.80
N ALA A 28 -1.90 13.77 5.59
CA ALA A 28 -3.04 13.28 4.83
C ALA A 28 -2.92 11.78 4.52
N ALA A 29 -1.73 11.30 4.12
CA ALA A 29 -1.51 9.90 3.79
C ALA A 29 -1.82 8.98 4.99
N TYR A 30 -1.19 9.20 6.14
CA TYR A 30 -1.40 8.34 7.31
C TYR A 30 -2.80 8.48 7.92
N SER A 31 -3.38 9.69 7.89
CA SER A 31 -4.76 9.90 8.32
C SER A 31 -5.75 9.11 7.45
N TYR A 32 -5.64 9.21 6.13
CA TYR A 32 -6.54 8.47 5.23
C TYR A 32 -6.30 6.96 5.23
N MET A 33 -5.05 6.50 5.41
CA MET A 33 -4.76 5.07 5.63
C MET A 33 -5.50 4.52 6.85
N ALA A 34 -5.60 5.30 7.93
CA ALA A 34 -6.37 4.91 9.12
C ALA A 34 -7.89 4.98 8.91
N LEU A 35 -8.36 5.80 7.97
CA LEU A 35 -9.78 5.93 7.61
C LEU A 35 -10.26 4.89 6.58
N VAL A 36 -9.39 3.98 6.11
CA VAL A 36 -9.76 2.88 5.22
C VAL A 36 -10.98 2.07 5.73
N PRO A 37 -11.10 1.70 7.02
CA PRO A 37 -12.29 1.02 7.54
C PRO A 37 -13.59 1.82 7.43
N LEU A 38 -13.51 3.15 7.31
CA LEU A 38 -14.67 4.03 7.12
C LEU A 38 -15.00 4.17 5.63
N ILE A 39 -13.98 4.35 4.77
CA ILE A 39 -14.13 4.67 3.34
C ILE A 39 -14.44 3.43 2.50
N GLN A 40 -13.74 2.32 2.75
CA GLN A 40 -13.78 1.13 1.89
C GLN A 40 -15.12 0.37 1.96
N PRO A 41 -15.74 0.10 3.13
CA PRO A 41 -16.96 -0.70 3.20
C PRO A 41 -18.19 -0.11 2.50
N PRO A 42 -18.50 1.20 2.59
CA PRO A 42 -19.59 1.80 1.83
C PRO A 42 -19.45 1.61 0.31
N ILE A 43 -18.23 1.77 -0.22
CA ILE A 43 -17.94 1.61 -1.65
C ILE A 43 -18.11 0.15 -2.08
N MET A 44 -17.61 -0.78 -1.27
CA MET A 44 -17.84 -2.21 -1.50
C MET A 44 -19.34 -2.53 -1.50
N LYS A 45 -20.10 -1.95 -0.58
CA LYS A 45 -21.55 -2.16 -0.49
C LYS A 45 -22.30 -1.58 -1.69
N ALA A 46 -21.85 -0.45 -2.22
CA ALA A 46 -22.46 0.22 -3.37
C ALA A 46 -22.16 -0.47 -4.71
N LEU A 47 -20.94 -1.02 -4.90
CA LEU A 47 -20.50 -1.53 -6.21
C LEU A 47 -20.61 -3.06 -6.38
N THR A 48 -20.75 -3.83 -5.30
CA THR A 48 -20.80 -5.31 -5.38
C THR A 48 -22.17 -5.85 -5.01
N THR A 49 -22.56 -6.99 -5.57
CA THR A 49 -23.83 -7.67 -5.21
C THR A 49 -23.61 -8.72 -4.12
N GLU A 50 -24.66 -9.12 -3.40
CA GLU A 50 -24.54 -10.18 -2.40
C GLU A 50 -24.10 -11.53 -2.98
N THR A 51 -24.50 -11.83 -4.21
CA THR A 51 -24.12 -13.07 -4.90
C THR A 51 -22.61 -13.11 -5.17
N GLU A 52 -22.02 -11.98 -5.56
CA GLU A 52 -20.57 -11.85 -5.76
C GLU A 52 -19.79 -11.97 -4.46
N ARG A 53 -20.30 -11.40 -3.36
CA ARG A 53 -19.63 -11.44 -2.06
C ARG A 53 -19.54 -12.85 -1.48
N LYS A 54 -20.48 -13.72 -1.84
CA LYS A 54 -20.56 -15.12 -1.37
C LYS A 54 -19.68 -16.08 -2.20
N ILE A 55 -18.90 -15.59 -3.17
CA ILE A 55 -17.95 -16.41 -3.93
C ILE A 55 -16.92 -17.02 -2.98
N ARG A 56 -16.81 -18.36 -3.01
CA ARG A 56 -15.81 -19.13 -2.26
C ARG A 56 -14.50 -19.14 -3.04
N MET A 57 -13.45 -18.61 -2.43
CA MET A 57 -12.11 -18.66 -3.00
C MET A 57 -11.47 -20.04 -2.81
N VAL A 58 -10.72 -20.47 -3.82
CA VAL A 58 -9.91 -21.68 -3.75
C VAL A 58 -8.76 -21.47 -2.76
N GLN A 59 -8.38 -22.54 -2.04
CA GLN A 59 -7.21 -22.51 -1.17
C GLN A 59 -5.95 -22.15 -1.94
N LEU A 60 -5.03 -21.45 -1.26
CA LEU A 60 -3.76 -21.03 -1.85
C LEU A 60 -2.93 -22.25 -2.27
N ARG A 61 -2.16 -22.09 -3.35
CA ARG A 61 -1.20 -23.09 -3.81
C ARG A 61 -0.03 -23.19 -2.82
N THR A 62 0.59 -24.36 -2.74
CA THR A 62 1.84 -24.55 -2.01
C THR A 62 2.97 -23.84 -2.75
N VAL A 63 3.52 -22.79 -2.14
CA VAL A 63 4.64 -22.03 -2.71
C VAL A 63 5.94 -22.62 -2.21
N SER A 64 6.85 -22.95 -3.13
CA SER A 64 8.14 -23.53 -2.75
C SER A 64 9.05 -22.50 -2.09
N LYS A 65 9.96 -22.95 -1.19
CA LYS A 65 10.90 -22.03 -0.54
C LYS A 65 11.83 -21.33 -1.55
N ARG A 66 12.22 -22.04 -2.61
CA ARG A 66 13.05 -21.50 -3.70
C ARG A 66 12.31 -20.40 -4.47
N GLU A 67 11.02 -20.58 -4.74
CA GLU A 67 10.20 -19.57 -5.43
C GLU A 67 10.10 -18.28 -4.62
N LYS A 68 9.93 -18.36 -3.30
CA LYS A 68 9.93 -17.18 -2.42
C LYS A 68 11.26 -16.42 -2.41
N ILE A 69 12.39 -17.14 -2.47
CA ILE A 69 13.73 -16.55 -2.51
C ILE A 69 14.02 -15.90 -3.87
N LEU A 70 13.63 -16.56 -4.97
CA LEU A 70 13.89 -16.04 -6.32
C LEU A 70 12.96 -14.89 -6.70
N PHE A 71 11.75 -14.82 -6.14
CA PHE A 71 10.78 -13.76 -6.44
C PHE A 71 11.36 -12.33 -6.33
N PRO A 72 11.97 -11.89 -5.21
CA PRO A 72 12.55 -10.55 -5.12
C PRO A 72 13.71 -10.32 -6.08
N VAL A 73 14.48 -11.36 -6.43
CA VAL A 73 15.60 -11.24 -7.38
C VAL A 73 15.08 -11.01 -8.80
N VAL A 74 14.11 -11.81 -9.23
CA VAL A 74 13.48 -11.65 -10.55
C VAL A 74 12.76 -10.30 -10.64
N LEU A 75 12.05 -9.90 -9.58
CA LEU A 75 11.40 -8.59 -9.52
C LEU A 75 12.42 -7.45 -9.67
N LEU A 76 13.55 -7.51 -8.96
CA LEU A 76 14.60 -6.50 -9.05
C LEU A 76 15.21 -6.42 -10.45
N LEU A 77 15.52 -7.57 -11.08
CA LEU A 77 16.02 -7.60 -12.46
C LEU A 77 15.01 -7.00 -13.43
N LEU A 78 13.73 -7.32 -13.28
CA LEU A 78 12.66 -6.78 -14.13
C LEU A 78 12.56 -5.25 -14.00
N VAL A 79 12.67 -4.73 -12.78
CA VAL A 79 12.68 -3.29 -12.51
C VAL A 79 13.91 -2.62 -13.11
N ALA A 80 15.09 -3.23 -12.97
CA ALA A 80 16.33 -2.69 -13.53
C ALA A 80 16.28 -2.59 -15.06
N LEU A 81 15.61 -3.52 -15.74
CA LEU A 81 15.45 -3.51 -17.19
C LEU A 81 14.35 -2.55 -17.68
N LEU A 82 13.18 -2.53 -17.03
CA LEU A 82 12.00 -1.82 -17.54
C LEU A 82 11.79 -0.42 -16.96
N LEU A 83 12.14 -0.19 -15.69
CA LEU A 83 11.88 1.06 -14.99
C LEU A 83 12.97 1.35 -13.93
N PRO A 84 14.18 1.77 -14.37
CA PRO A 84 15.32 1.95 -13.47
C PRO A 84 15.10 3.05 -12.43
N ASP A 85 14.24 4.04 -12.69
CA ASP A 85 13.90 5.10 -11.73
C ASP A 85 13.21 4.57 -10.46
N ALA A 86 12.57 3.40 -10.53
CA ALA A 86 11.95 2.72 -9.39
C ALA A 86 12.94 1.81 -8.63
N ALA A 87 14.14 1.58 -9.17
CA ALA A 87 15.16 0.72 -8.57
C ALA A 87 15.54 1.07 -7.11
N PRO A 88 15.69 2.35 -6.68
CA PRO A 88 16.03 2.63 -5.29
C PRO A 88 14.91 2.23 -4.31
N LEU A 89 13.65 2.30 -4.72
CA LEU A 89 12.51 1.90 -3.88
C LEU A 89 12.33 0.38 -3.88
N LEU A 90 12.17 -0.21 -5.06
CA LEU A 90 11.91 -1.64 -5.20
C LEU A 90 13.15 -2.49 -4.86
N GLY A 91 14.36 -1.98 -5.04
CA GLY A 91 15.59 -2.62 -4.62
C GLY A 91 15.70 -2.76 -3.11
N MET A 92 15.45 -1.68 -2.36
CA MET A 92 15.45 -1.73 -0.89
C MET A 92 14.32 -2.59 -0.35
N PHE A 93 13.15 -2.58 -1.00
CA PHE A 93 12.05 -3.49 -0.70
C PHE A 93 12.44 -4.96 -0.92
N CYS A 94 13.02 -5.28 -2.09
CA CYS A 94 13.45 -6.64 -2.43
C CYS A 94 14.57 -7.14 -1.51
N PHE A 95 15.47 -6.26 -1.06
CA PHE A 95 16.51 -6.61 -0.10
C PHE A 95 15.91 -7.01 1.26
N GLY A 96 14.93 -6.25 1.77
CA GLY A 96 14.17 -6.63 2.96
C GLY A 96 13.46 -7.98 2.81
N ASN A 97 12.83 -8.22 1.66
CA ASN A 97 12.17 -9.48 1.35
C ASN A 97 13.16 -10.65 1.30
N LEU A 98 14.31 -10.48 0.65
CA LEU A 98 15.34 -11.49 0.56
C LEU A 98 15.96 -11.84 1.92
N MET A 99 16.20 -10.85 2.80
CA MET A 99 16.69 -11.12 4.15
C MET A 99 15.70 -12.00 4.95
N ARG A 100 14.40 -11.72 4.82
CA ARG A 100 13.33 -12.49 5.46
C ARG A 100 13.22 -13.91 4.88
N GLU A 101 13.29 -14.03 3.55
CA GLU A 101 13.08 -15.32 2.89
C GLU A 101 14.35 -16.18 2.84
N SER A 102 15.55 -15.61 2.92
CA SER A 102 16.80 -16.37 2.85
C SER A 102 17.03 -17.29 4.06
N GLY A 103 16.53 -16.93 5.24
CA GLY A 103 16.63 -17.76 6.46
C GLY A 103 18.04 -17.92 7.06
N VAL A 104 19.09 -17.40 6.41
CA VAL A 104 20.48 -17.48 6.91
C VAL A 104 20.93 -16.19 7.62
N VAL A 105 20.14 -15.13 7.52
CA VAL A 105 20.43 -13.80 8.08
C VAL A 105 19.37 -13.38 9.11
N GLU A 106 18.94 -14.30 9.97
CA GLU A 106 17.89 -14.07 10.97
C GLU A 106 18.15 -12.82 11.81
N ARG A 107 19.37 -12.68 12.35
CA ARG A 107 19.77 -11.49 13.12
C ARG A 107 19.58 -10.18 12.34
N LEU A 108 19.88 -10.16 11.05
CA LEU A 108 19.72 -8.95 10.23
C LEU A 108 18.24 -8.68 9.96
N SER A 109 17.48 -9.71 9.57
CA SER A 109 16.04 -9.59 9.34
C SER A 109 15.31 -9.06 10.58
N ASP A 110 15.63 -9.61 11.76
CA ASP A 110 15.05 -9.20 13.03
C ASP A 110 15.46 -7.79 13.44
N THR A 111 16.73 -7.43 13.22
CA THR A 111 17.20 -6.06 13.48
C THR A 111 16.50 -5.06 12.57
N VAL A 112 16.31 -5.39 11.30
CA VAL A 112 15.65 -4.51 10.32
C VAL A 112 14.18 -4.29 10.68
N GLN A 113 13.40 -5.36 10.89
CA GLN A 113 11.96 -5.23 11.14
C GLN A 113 11.61 -4.65 12.52
N ASN A 114 12.54 -4.75 13.50
CA ASN A 114 12.34 -4.25 14.85
C ASN A 114 13.21 -3.02 15.13
N GLY A 115 14.48 -3.24 15.52
CA GLY A 115 15.35 -2.19 16.05
C GLY A 115 15.58 -1.02 15.09
N LEU A 116 15.94 -1.32 13.84
CA LEU A 116 16.27 -0.29 12.84
C LEU A 116 15.03 0.49 12.41
N ILE A 117 13.94 -0.18 12.07
CA ILE A 117 12.69 0.49 11.67
C ILE A 117 12.17 1.39 12.80
N ASN A 118 12.22 0.95 14.06
CA ASN A 118 11.77 1.78 15.18
C ASN A 118 12.61 3.06 15.32
N ILE A 119 13.93 2.99 15.18
CA ILE A 119 14.83 4.16 15.25
C ILE A 119 14.56 5.10 14.06
N VAL A 120 14.57 4.58 12.84
CA VAL A 120 14.41 5.39 11.62
C VAL A 120 13.01 6.02 11.58
N THR A 121 11.98 5.33 12.06
CA THR A 121 10.61 5.86 12.12
C THR A 121 10.51 7.06 13.05
N ILE A 122 11.20 7.05 14.19
CA ILE A 122 11.24 8.21 15.11
C ILE A 122 11.87 9.40 14.39
N PHE A 123 13.06 9.24 13.81
CA PHE A 123 13.73 10.34 13.11
C PHE A 123 12.95 10.84 11.90
N LEU A 124 12.32 9.93 11.14
CA LEU A 124 11.47 10.29 10.02
C LEU A 124 10.24 11.08 10.49
N GLY A 125 9.58 10.62 11.56
CA GLY A 125 8.43 11.29 12.15
C GLY A 125 8.75 12.71 12.62
N LEU A 126 9.87 12.90 13.32
CA LEU A 126 10.35 14.22 13.72
C LEU A 126 10.70 15.08 12.49
N SER A 127 11.32 14.50 11.47
CA SER A 127 11.70 15.22 10.24
C SER A 127 10.48 15.67 9.42
N VAL A 128 9.44 14.84 9.35
CA VAL A 128 8.14 15.19 8.75
C VAL A 128 7.46 16.28 9.59
N GLY A 129 7.48 16.14 10.92
CA GLY A 129 6.94 17.14 11.85
C GLY A 129 7.63 18.50 11.72
N ALA A 130 8.93 18.53 11.46
CA ALA A 130 9.68 19.75 11.20
C ALA A 130 9.22 20.50 9.92
N LYS A 131 8.48 19.83 9.02
CA LYS A 131 7.86 20.45 7.83
C LYS A 131 6.41 20.89 8.06
N LEU A 132 5.86 20.71 9.27
CA LEU A 132 4.52 21.18 9.67
C LEU A 132 4.55 22.60 10.25
N VAL A 133 5.35 23.48 9.64
CA VAL A 133 5.36 24.91 10.02
C VAL A 133 4.11 25.58 9.46
N ALA A 134 3.55 26.55 10.21
CA ALA A 134 2.26 27.17 9.91
C ALA A 134 2.18 27.75 8.48
N ASP A 135 3.26 28.36 7.99
CA ASP A 135 3.37 28.92 6.64
C ASP A 135 3.33 27.88 5.53
N LYS A 136 3.69 26.62 5.80
CA LYS A 136 3.62 25.49 4.86
C LYS A 136 2.34 24.68 5.00
N PHE A 137 1.78 24.60 6.20
CA PHE A 137 0.59 23.80 6.47
C PHE A 137 -0.72 24.57 6.27
N LEU A 138 -0.80 25.84 6.68
CA LEU A 138 -1.99 26.67 6.54
C LEU A 138 -2.03 27.38 5.19
N GLN A 139 -1.87 26.60 4.12
CA GLN A 139 -1.97 27.08 2.75
C GLN A 139 -3.23 26.53 2.07
N PRO A 140 -3.88 27.26 1.15
CA PRO A 140 -5.06 26.76 0.44
C PRO A 140 -4.80 25.46 -0.32
N GLN A 141 -3.54 25.21 -0.73
CA GLN A 141 -3.09 23.97 -1.35
C GLN A 141 -3.29 22.74 -0.45
N THR A 142 -3.11 22.89 0.87
CA THR A 142 -3.23 21.75 1.81
C THR A 142 -4.66 21.28 1.97
N LEU A 143 -5.64 22.20 1.88
CA LEU A 143 -7.05 21.85 1.82
C LEU A 143 -7.35 20.99 0.57
N GLY A 144 -6.74 21.34 -0.57
CA GLY A 144 -6.81 20.54 -1.80
C GLY A 144 -6.25 19.12 -1.60
N ILE A 145 -5.12 18.98 -0.90
CA ILE A 145 -4.50 17.68 -0.61
C ILE A 145 -5.43 16.81 0.25
N LEU A 146 -6.07 17.40 1.26
CA LEU A 146 -7.02 16.67 2.12
C LEU A 146 -8.23 16.20 1.29
N LEU A 147 -8.89 17.10 0.56
CA LEU A 147 -10.06 16.75 -0.25
C LEU A 147 -9.74 15.71 -1.34
N LEU A 148 -8.60 15.86 -2.04
CA LEU A 148 -8.18 14.90 -3.06
C LEU A 148 -7.77 13.56 -2.46
N GLY A 149 -7.24 13.54 -1.23
CA GLY A 149 -6.84 12.32 -0.55
C GLY A 149 -8.00 11.35 -0.36
N VAL A 150 -9.11 11.80 0.21
CA VAL A 150 -10.30 10.94 0.40
C VAL A 150 -10.88 10.43 -0.91
N ILE A 151 -10.94 11.29 -1.93
CA ILE A 151 -11.42 10.91 -3.27
C ILE A 151 -10.48 9.88 -3.90
N ALA A 152 -9.17 10.03 -3.73
CA ALA A 152 -8.19 9.10 -4.28
C ALA A 152 -8.35 7.68 -3.71
N PHE A 153 -8.60 7.54 -2.40
CA PHE A 153 -8.94 6.24 -1.80
C PHE A 153 -10.28 5.71 -2.32
N GLY A 154 -11.26 6.59 -2.52
CA GLY A 154 -12.56 6.21 -3.09
C GLY A 154 -12.43 5.64 -4.50
N ILE A 155 -11.67 6.31 -5.37
CA ILE A 155 -11.41 5.86 -6.74
C ILE A 155 -10.57 4.57 -6.72
N GLY A 156 -9.52 4.49 -5.89
CA GLY A 156 -8.68 3.30 -5.81
C GLY A 156 -9.44 2.04 -5.39
N THR A 157 -10.29 2.15 -4.37
CA THR A 157 -11.16 1.04 -3.93
C THR A 157 -12.19 0.65 -4.98
N ALA A 158 -12.85 1.63 -5.61
CA ALA A 158 -13.81 1.39 -6.68
C ALA A 158 -13.15 0.71 -7.89
N ALA A 159 -12.00 1.22 -8.34
CA ALA A 159 -11.24 0.66 -9.46
C ALA A 159 -10.77 -0.77 -9.17
N GLY A 160 -10.31 -1.05 -7.96
CA GLY A 160 -9.92 -2.41 -7.54
C GLY A 160 -11.09 -3.41 -7.60
N VAL A 161 -12.27 -3.01 -7.11
CA VAL A 161 -13.49 -3.82 -7.18
C VAL A 161 -13.95 -4.04 -8.63
N LEU A 162 -13.92 -2.99 -9.44
CA LEU A 162 -14.27 -3.08 -10.87
C LEU A 162 -13.29 -3.99 -11.62
N MET A 163 -12.00 -3.91 -11.33
CA MET A 163 -10.99 -4.80 -11.92
C MET A 163 -11.26 -6.26 -11.53
N ALA A 164 -11.62 -6.53 -10.27
CA ALA A 164 -11.99 -7.88 -9.85
C ALA A 164 -13.23 -8.41 -10.61
N LYS A 165 -14.23 -7.54 -10.87
CA LYS A 165 -15.39 -7.89 -11.72
C LYS A 165 -14.99 -8.14 -13.18
N LEU A 166 -14.09 -7.35 -13.74
CA LEU A 166 -13.58 -7.57 -15.10
C LEU A 166 -12.85 -8.91 -15.22
N LEU A 167 -12.02 -9.26 -14.23
CA LEU A 167 -11.33 -10.55 -14.19
C LEU A 167 -12.29 -11.74 -14.08
N ASN A 168 -13.49 -11.54 -13.51
CA ASN A 168 -14.53 -12.56 -13.46
C ASN A 168 -15.14 -12.91 -14.82
N LEU A 169 -14.91 -12.10 -15.84
CA LEU A 169 -15.38 -12.37 -17.21
C LEU A 169 -14.42 -13.30 -17.98
N CYS A 170 -13.13 -13.32 -17.63
CA CYS A 170 -12.09 -14.04 -18.37
C CYS A 170 -11.38 -15.16 -17.56
N SER A 171 -11.68 -15.31 -16.27
CA SER A 171 -11.02 -16.29 -15.39
C SER A 171 -11.89 -17.51 -15.12
N LYS A 172 -11.29 -18.71 -15.16
CA LYS A 172 -11.96 -19.98 -14.80
C LYS A 172 -12.40 -19.99 -13.33
N ASN A 173 -11.53 -19.51 -12.44
CA ASN A 173 -11.84 -19.33 -11.02
C ASN A 173 -12.21 -17.87 -10.79
N LYS A 174 -13.50 -17.60 -10.59
CA LYS A 174 -13.97 -16.24 -10.31
C LYS A 174 -13.37 -15.73 -9.00
N ILE A 175 -12.88 -14.50 -9.04
CA ILE A 175 -12.32 -13.75 -7.94
C ILE A 175 -13.46 -13.06 -7.18
N ASN A 176 -13.48 -13.20 -5.86
CA ASN A 176 -14.42 -12.47 -5.02
C ASN A 176 -14.11 -10.96 -5.11
N PRO A 177 -15.04 -10.10 -5.58
CA PRO A 177 -14.79 -8.66 -5.73
C PRO A 177 -14.43 -7.93 -4.44
N LEU A 178 -14.72 -8.50 -3.27
CA LEU A 178 -14.26 -7.99 -1.99
C LEU A 178 -12.72 -7.87 -1.94
N ILE A 179 -12.00 -8.82 -2.56
CA ILE A 179 -10.53 -8.83 -2.64
C ILE A 179 -10.02 -7.64 -3.46
N GLY A 180 -10.81 -7.16 -4.43
CA GLY A 180 -10.42 -6.04 -5.27
C GLY A 180 -10.15 -4.76 -4.48
N SER A 181 -10.96 -4.46 -3.46
CA SER A 181 -10.74 -3.27 -2.63
C SER A 181 -9.55 -3.43 -1.67
N ALA A 182 -9.15 -4.66 -1.36
CA ALA A 182 -7.94 -4.95 -0.56
C ALA A 182 -6.63 -4.65 -1.31
N GLY A 183 -6.70 -4.29 -2.59
CA GLY A 183 -5.55 -3.81 -3.37
C GLY A 183 -5.00 -2.45 -2.93
N VAL A 184 -5.77 -1.66 -2.17
CA VAL A 184 -5.26 -0.44 -1.52
C VAL A 184 -4.25 -0.86 -0.44
N SER A 185 -2.99 -0.40 -0.53
CA SER A 185 -1.86 -0.95 0.24
C SER A 185 -1.81 -0.56 1.73
N ALA A 186 -2.97 -0.37 2.37
CA ALA A 186 -3.05 -0.16 3.82
C ALA A 186 -2.86 -1.48 4.58
N VAL A 187 -1.62 -1.98 4.58
CA VAL A 187 -1.25 -3.26 5.20
C VAL A 187 -1.27 -3.19 6.73
N PRO A 188 -1.72 -4.24 7.45
CA PRO A 188 -2.54 -5.37 7.00
C PRO A 188 -4.06 -5.05 7.04
N MET A 189 -4.43 -3.81 7.37
CA MET A 189 -5.81 -3.43 7.72
C MET A 189 -6.79 -3.50 6.54
N ALA A 190 -6.39 -3.17 5.31
CA ALA A 190 -7.25 -3.26 4.12
C ALA A 190 -7.79 -4.68 3.91
N ALA A 191 -6.93 -5.70 4.06
CA ALA A 191 -7.34 -7.10 4.00
C ALA A 191 -8.26 -7.48 5.17
N ARG A 192 -8.00 -6.97 6.38
CA ARG A 192 -8.87 -7.19 7.56
C ARG A 192 -10.26 -6.57 7.37
N VAL A 193 -10.35 -5.38 6.79
CA VAL A 193 -11.62 -4.71 6.47
C VAL A 193 -12.38 -5.51 5.41
N SER A 194 -11.69 -5.95 4.36
CA SER A 194 -12.29 -6.83 3.35
C SER A 194 -12.82 -8.12 3.96
N ASN A 195 -12.08 -8.72 4.90
CA ASN A 195 -12.52 -9.93 5.61
C ASN A 195 -13.78 -9.63 6.44
N LYS A 196 -13.81 -8.52 7.19
CA LYS A 196 -14.99 -8.12 7.99
C LYS A 196 -16.25 -7.92 7.15
N VAL A 197 -16.12 -7.46 5.89
CA VAL A 197 -17.27 -7.31 4.98
C VAL A 197 -17.68 -8.63 4.33
N GLY A 198 -16.77 -9.62 4.28
CA GLY A 198 -17.05 -10.95 3.74
C GLY A 198 -17.59 -11.96 4.76
N LEU A 199 -17.36 -11.73 6.05
CA LEU A 199 -18.00 -12.44 7.16
C LEU A 199 -19.47 -12.02 7.30
#